data_AF-A0A0F9E3R6-F1
#
_entry.id   AF-A0A0F9E3R6-F1
#
_cell.length_a   1.000
_cell.length_b   1.000
_cell.length_c   1.000
_cell.angle_alpha   90.00
_cell.angle_beta   90.00
_cell.angle_gamma   90.00
#
_symmetry.space_group_name_H-M   'P 1'
#
loop_
_entity.id
_entity.type
_entity.pdbx_description
1 polymer ?
#
loop_
_entity_poly.entity_id
_entity_poly.type
_entity_poly.pdbx_seq_one_letter_code
_entity_poly.pdbx_strand_id
1 'polypeptide(L)'
;MLLKAIGITEVYAYRGSRFNRLPTTLQKLADSKGGLHRQPSALLEVTQQPIASWTLEINTAEIFTEGAASMLQGSIVPSKRIFSTALNGIGNAGEAELVLLGGTDSTSVVLFDKAIEFDADEILLKLLEAN
;
A
#
# COMPACT_ATOMS: atom_id res chain seq x y z
N MET A 1 9.45 -9.73 19.49
CA MET A 1 8.41 -9.48 18.47
C MET A 1 8.27 -10.75 17.65
N LEU A 2 7.05 -11.29 17.52
CA LEU A 2 6.77 -12.64 17.01
C LEU A 2 7.38 -12.91 15.62
N LEU A 3 7.27 -11.96 14.69
CA LEU A 3 7.85 -12.06 13.34
C LEU A 3 9.37 -12.30 13.34
N LYS A 4 10.11 -11.56 14.17
CA LYS A 4 11.56 -11.75 14.31
C LYS A 4 11.91 -13.13 14.88
N ALA A 5 11.07 -13.65 15.79
CA ALA A 5 11.28 -14.97 16.39
C ALA A 5 11.07 -16.12 15.39
N ILE A 6 10.27 -15.90 14.34
CA ILE A 6 10.06 -16.86 13.23
C ILE A 6 10.92 -16.53 11.99
N GLY A 7 11.91 -15.65 12.12
CA GLY A 7 12.87 -15.34 11.06
C GLY A 7 12.41 -14.34 10.00
N ILE A 8 11.21 -13.75 10.15
CA ILE A 8 10.71 -12.74 9.21
C ILE A 8 11.30 -11.37 9.58
N THR A 9 12.14 -10.83 8.69
CA THR A 9 12.83 -9.54 8.89
C THR A 9 12.09 -8.37 8.25
N GLU A 10 11.36 -8.62 7.16
CA GLU A 10 10.56 -7.65 6.41
C GLU A 10 9.33 -8.32 5.79
N VAL A 11 8.34 -7.52 5.42
CA VAL A 11 7.14 -7.97 4.71
C VAL A 11 6.79 -7.00 3.59
N TYR A 12 6.23 -7.50 2.50
CA TYR A 12 5.55 -6.67 1.53
C TYR A 12 4.16 -6.35 2.05
N ALA A 13 3.85 -5.07 2.13
CA ALA A 13 2.55 -4.59 2.58
C ALA A 13 1.95 -3.66 1.53
N TYR A 14 0.63 -3.69 1.43
CA TYR A 14 -0.18 -2.89 0.52
C TYR A 14 -1.18 -2.04 1.26
N ARG A 15 -1.54 -0.92 0.64
CA ARG A 15 -2.59 -0.03 1.14
C ARG A 15 -3.35 0.62 -0.02
N GLY A 16 -4.65 0.42 -0.03
CA GLY A 16 -5.56 1.19 -0.87
C GLY A 16 -5.97 2.49 -0.19
N SER A 17 -6.22 3.52 -0.98
CA SER A 17 -6.82 4.77 -0.52
C SER A 17 -7.72 5.32 -1.59
N ARG A 18 -8.91 5.76 -1.17
CA ARG A 18 -9.87 6.47 -2.02
C ARG A 18 -9.93 7.93 -1.62
N PHE A 19 -10.10 8.80 -2.60
CA PHE A 19 -10.20 10.23 -2.42
C PHE A 19 -11.40 10.79 -3.19
N ASN A 20 -12.14 11.71 -2.58
CA ASN A 20 -13.11 12.53 -3.30
C ASN A 20 -12.40 13.53 -4.22
N ARG A 21 -11.16 13.90 -3.87
CA ARG A 21 -10.24 14.73 -4.65
C ARG A 21 -8.81 14.38 -4.23
N LEU A 22 -7.89 14.23 -5.19
CA LEU A 22 -6.49 13.98 -4.86
C LEU A 22 -5.89 15.12 -4.03
N PRO A 23 -5.17 14.79 -2.94
CA PRO A 23 -4.28 15.73 -2.27
C PRO A 23 -3.34 16.40 -3.27
N THR A 24 -3.02 17.69 -3.06
CA THR A 24 -2.20 18.48 -4.00
C THR A 24 -0.86 17.81 -4.34
N THR A 25 -0.21 17.15 -3.38
CA THR A 25 1.04 16.43 -3.61
C THR A 25 0.87 15.27 -4.60
N LEU A 26 -0.20 14.49 -4.44
CA LEU A 26 -0.51 13.39 -5.36
C LEU A 26 -0.99 13.89 -6.72
N GLN A 27 -1.71 15.02 -6.76
CA GLN A 27 -2.09 15.67 -8.01
C GLN A 27 -0.86 16.13 -8.80
N LYS A 28 0.09 16.81 -8.17
CA LYS A 28 1.35 17.22 -8.81
C LYS A 28 2.14 16.03 -9.33
N LEU A 29 2.16 14.93 -8.58
CA LEU A 29 2.80 13.70 -9.01
C LEU A 29 2.12 13.14 -10.26
N ALA A 30 0.80 13.02 -10.25
CA ALA A 30 0.02 12.60 -11.42
C ALA A 30 0.31 13.51 -12.62
N ASP A 31 0.22 14.82 -12.47
CA ASP A 31 0.46 15.79 -13.54
C ASP A 31 1.89 15.65 -14.11
N SER A 32 2.90 15.45 -13.26
CA SER A 32 4.30 15.23 -13.67
C SER A 32 4.52 13.96 -14.49
N LYS A 33 3.58 13.02 -14.41
CA LYS A 33 3.61 11.73 -15.11
C LYS A 33 2.69 11.70 -16.33
N GLY A 34 1.96 12.79 -16.61
CA GLY A 34 1.02 12.89 -17.72
C GLY A 34 -0.45 12.72 -17.34
N GLY A 35 -0.77 12.71 -16.03
CA GLY A 35 -2.11 12.50 -15.49
C GLY A 35 -2.22 11.27 -14.59
N LEU A 36 -3.45 10.81 -14.38
CA LEU A 36 -3.71 9.56 -13.68
C LEU A 36 -3.51 8.40 -14.65
N HIS A 37 -2.72 7.41 -14.23
CA HIS A 37 -2.28 6.33 -15.11
C HIS A 37 -2.51 4.99 -14.43
N ARG A 38 -2.95 4.02 -15.24
CA ARG A 38 -3.18 2.63 -14.83
C ARG A 38 -1.89 1.85 -14.53
N GLN A 39 -0.73 2.49 -14.65
CA GLN A 39 0.57 1.87 -14.39
C GLN A 39 1.23 2.54 -13.19
N PRO A 40 1.94 1.79 -12.32
CA PRO A 40 2.76 2.36 -11.25
C PRO A 40 3.64 3.44 -11.84
N SER A 41 3.38 4.67 -11.42
CA SER A 41 3.89 5.86 -12.10
C SER A 41 5.05 6.50 -11.35
N ALA A 42 5.28 6.12 -10.08
CA ALA A 42 6.37 6.65 -9.28
C ALA A 42 6.68 5.83 -8.01
N LEU A 43 7.95 5.86 -7.62
CA LEU A 43 8.35 5.77 -6.21
C LEU A 43 8.08 7.11 -5.53
N LEU A 44 7.48 7.07 -4.36
CA LEU A 44 7.27 8.23 -3.51
C LEU A 44 7.80 7.91 -2.11
N GLU A 45 8.65 8.79 -1.59
CA GLU A 45 8.93 8.80 -0.16
C GLU A 45 7.69 9.31 0.57
N VAL A 46 7.04 8.42 1.34
CA VAL A 46 5.85 8.75 2.11
C VAL A 46 6.18 8.69 3.58
N THR A 47 6.00 9.82 4.27
CA THR A 47 5.94 9.84 5.73
C THR A 47 4.57 9.35 6.16
N GLN A 48 4.55 8.15 6.75
CA GLN A 48 3.34 7.54 7.28
C GLN A 48 2.94 8.16 8.62
N GLN A 49 1.63 8.24 8.85
CA GLN A 49 1.09 8.59 10.16
C GLN A 49 1.49 7.53 11.21
N PRO A 50 1.52 7.87 12.52
CA PRO A 50 2.05 7.01 13.58
C PRO A 50 1.45 5.61 13.66
N ILE A 51 0.22 5.43 13.18
CA ILE A 51 -0.49 4.15 13.13
C ILE A 51 -1.28 4.14 11.82
N ALA A 52 -0.97 3.20 10.93
CA ALA A 52 -1.68 3.02 9.68
C ALA A 52 -2.02 1.55 9.46
N SER A 53 -3.23 1.28 8.98
CA SER A 53 -3.65 -0.05 8.54
C SER A 53 -3.15 -0.33 7.13
N TRP A 54 -2.60 -1.52 6.98
CA TRP A 54 -2.06 -2.09 5.75
C TRP A 54 -2.51 -3.54 5.66
N THR A 55 -2.32 -4.17 4.51
CA THR A 55 -2.59 -5.59 4.30
C THR A 55 -1.42 -6.28 3.60
N LEU A 56 -1.24 -7.57 3.83
CA LEU A 56 -0.29 -8.41 3.08
C LEU A 56 -0.85 -8.83 1.72
N GLU A 57 -2.13 -8.56 1.45
CA GLU A 57 -2.82 -8.97 0.23
C GLU A 57 -3.20 -7.76 -0.63
N ILE A 58 -2.69 -7.72 -1.85
CA ILE A 58 -2.96 -6.64 -2.78
C ILE A 58 -4.45 -6.58 -3.19
N ASN A 59 -5.11 -7.72 -3.36
CA ASN A 59 -6.56 -7.80 -3.64
C ASN A 59 -7.39 -7.15 -2.53
N THR A 60 -6.97 -7.36 -1.28
CA THR A 60 -7.61 -6.71 -0.13
C THR A 60 -7.39 -5.20 -0.15
N ALA A 61 -6.19 -4.73 -0.53
CA ALA A 61 -5.92 -3.31 -0.68
C ALA A 61 -6.73 -2.66 -1.82
N GLU A 62 -6.95 -3.38 -2.92
CA GLU A 62 -7.72 -2.92 -4.09
C GLU A 62 -9.17 -2.57 -3.75
N ILE A 63 -9.82 -3.34 -2.87
CA ILE A 63 -11.21 -3.06 -2.40
C ILE A 63 -11.34 -1.63 -1.82
N PHE A 64 -10.25 -1.10 -1.25
CA PHE A 64 -10.25 0.26 -0.69
C PHE A 64 -10.01 1.37 -1.74
N THR A 65 -9.99 1.02 -3.03
CA THR A 65 -9.67 1.93 -4.15
C THR A 65 -10.88 2.26 -5.05
N GLU A 66 -12.10 2.02 -4.58
CA GLU A 66 -13.35 2.31 -5.31
C GLU A 66 -13.79 3.79 -5.23
N GLY A 67 -12.98 4.71 -5.76
CA GLY A 67 -13.21 6.16 -5.71
C GLY A 67 -13.08 6.88 -7.06
N ALA A 68 -13.46 8.16 -7.08
CA ALA A 68 -13.25 9.05 -8.25
C ALA A 68 -11.77 9.40 -8.46
N ALA A 69 -10.95 9.24 -7.42
CA ALA A 69 -9.50 9.16 -7.54
C ALA A 69 -8.99 8.23 -6.44
N SER A 70 -8.05 7.36 -6.80
CA SER A 70 -7.58 6.32 -5.91
C SER A 70 -6.09 6.11 -6.02
N MET A 71 -5.56 5.49 -4.98
CA MET A 71 -4.15 5.20 -4.83
C MET A 71 -4.00 3.79 -4.29
N LEU A 72 -3.08 3.03 -4.90
CA LEU A 72 -2.57 1.79 -4.34
C LEU A 72 -1.09 2.00 -3.99
N GLN A 73 -0.73 1.68 -2.77
CA GLN A 73 0.64 1.76 -2.26
C GLN A 73 1.17 0.35 -2.02
N GLY A 74 2.43 0.13 -2.35
CA GLY A 74 3.22 -1.04 -1.96
C GLY A 74 4.52 -0.62 -1.30
N SER A 75 4.90 -1.28 -0.21
CA SER A 75 6.15 -0.98 0.48
C SER A 75 6.75 -2.23 1.12
N ILE A 76 8.08 -2.29 1.15
CA ILE A 76 8.82 -3.28 1.93
C ILE A 76 8.97 -2.72 3.35
N VAL A 77 8.28 -3.36 4.30
CA VAL A 77 8.19 -2.89 5.67
C VAL A 77 9.08 -3.74 6.56
N PRO A 78 10.08 -3.15 7.25
CA PRO A 78 10.89 -3.90 8.20
C PRO A 78 10.04 -4.30 9.42
N SER A 79 10.20 -5.55 9.86
CA SER A 79 9.44 -6.18 10.95
C SER A 79 9.33 -5.32 12.21
N LYS A 80 10.39 -4.56 12.56
CA LYS A 80 10.42 -3.65 13.72
C LYS A 80 9.33 -2.55 13.69
N ARG A 81 8.75 -2.25 12.55
CA ARG A 81 7.68 -1.26 12.40
C ARG A 81 6.28 -1.88 12.41
N ILE A 82 6.17 -3.19 12.53
CA ILE A 82 4.87 -3.84 12.58
C ILE A 82 4.44 -3.85 14.04
N PHE A 83 3.44 -3.00 14.35
CA PHE A 83 2.89 -2.86 15.70
C PHE A 83 2.07 -4.11 16.06
N SER A 84 1.20 -4.53 15.16
CA SER A 84 0.42 -5.76 15.31
C SER A 84 0.28 -6.50 14.00
N THR A 85 0.28 -7.82 14.10
CA THR A 85 -0.03 -8.76 13.03
C THR A 85 -1.25 -9.57 13.40
N ALA A 86 -2.23 -9.62 12.53
CA ALA A 86 -3.34 -10.56 12.62
C ALA A 86 -2.91 -11.95 12.12
N LEU A 87 -2.06 -12.66 12.88
CA LEU A 87 -1.56 -13.98 12.45
C LEU A 87 -2.62 -15.09 12.51
N ASN A 88 -3.59 -15.02 13.44
CA ASN A 88 -4.74 -15.95 13.56
C ASN A 88 -5.75 -15.50 14.65
N GLY A 89 -7.05 -15.84 14.50
CA GLY A 89 -8.08 -15.72 15.59
C GLY A 89 -9.48 -15.24 15.18
N ILE A 90 -10.50 -15.53 16.00
CA ILE A 90 -11.88 -15.03 15.85
C ILE A 90 -11.93 -13.58 16.33
N GLY A 91 -12.19 -12.67 15.40
CA GLY A 91 -11.99 -11.21 15.53
C GLY A 91 -11.18 -10.62 14.38
N ASN A 92 -10.46 -11.48 13.64
CA ASN A 92 -9.89 -11.19 12.32
C ASN A 92 -10.79 -11.81 11.25
N ALA A 93 -11.28 -11.04 10.29
CA ALA A 93 -12.10 -11.58 9.20
C ALA A 93 -11.25 -12.21 8.08
N GLY A 94 -10.18 -12.95 8.42
CA GLY A 94 -9.23 -13.48 7.43
C GLY A 94 -8.51 -12.40 6.61
N GLU A 95 -8.72 -11.13 6.95
CA GLU A 95 -8.08 -9.97 6.34
C GLU A 95 -6.62 -10.02 6.78
N ALA A 96 -5.69 -10.12 5.83
CA ALA A 96 -4.26 -10.21 6.10
C ALA A 96 -3.70 -8.85 6.59
N GLU A 97 -4.27 -8.29 7.66
CA GLU A 97 -4.04 -6.93 8.11
C GLU A 97 -2.80 -6.77 8.99
N LEU A 98 -2.17 -5.62 8.80
CA LEU A 98 -1.01 -5.14 9.52
C LEU A 98 -1.32 -3.75 10.05
N VAL A 99 -0.90 -3.51 11.29
CA VAL A 99 -0.81 -2.14 11.79
C VAL A 99 0.66 -1.76 11.80
N LEU A 100 1.00 -0.72 11.05
CA LEU A 100 2.36 -0.19 10.99
C LEU A 100 2.52 0.99 11.94
N LEU A 101 3.61 0.98 12.69
CA LEU A 101 4.15 2.16 13.34
C LEU A 101 4.61 3.16 12.28
N GLY A 102 4.31 4.43 12.48
CA GLY A 102 4.68 5.49 11.54
C GLY A 102 6.19 5.62 11.37
N GLY A 103 6.57 6.21 10.25
CA GLY A 103 7.95 6.37 9.82
C GLY A 103 7.99 6.89 8.39
N THR A 104 9.20 7.08 7.87
CA THR A 104 9.40 7.45 6.46
C THR A 104 9.83 6.19 5.70
N ASP A 105 9.09 5.87 4.64
CA ASP A 105 9.45 4.78 3.72
C ASP A 105 9.42 5.26 2.28
N SER A 106 10.30 4.69 1.47
CA SER A 106 10.03 4.57 0.05
C SER A 106 8.86 3.62 -0.14
N THR A 107 7.83 4.11 -0.82
CA THR A 107 6.70 3.30 -1.24
C THR A 107 6.49 3.49 -2.73
N SER A 108 6.27 2.38 -3.42
CA SER A 108 5.83 2.37 -4.79
C SER A 108 4.35 2.73 -4.81
N VAL A 109 3.97 3.74 -5.60
CA VAL A 109 2.62 4.28 -5.65
C VAL A 109 2.04 4.18 -7.06
N VAL A 110 0.80 3.70 -7.14
CA VAL A 110 -0.01 3.71 -8.36
C VAL A 110 -1.20 4.66 -8.12
N LEU A 111 -1.45 5.59 -9.04
CA LEU A 111 -2.53 6.60 -8.95
C LEU A 111 -3.49 6.48 -10.15
N PHE A 112 -4.79 6.31 -9.91
CA PHE A 112 -5.79 6.04 -10.96
C PHE A 112 -7.14 6.75 -10.73
N ASP A 113 -7.95 6.88 -11.79
CA ASP A 113 -9.15 7.74 -11.85
C ASP A 113 -10.50 7.02 -11.70
N LYS A 114 -10.55 5.68 -11.75
CA LYS A 114 -11.77 4.87 -11.53
C LYS A 114 -11.44 3.48 -10.97
N ALA A 115 -12.44 2.83 -10.38
CA ALA A 115 -12.41 1.42 -10.02
C ALA A 115 -12.17 0.57 -11.29
N ILE A 116 -11.14 -0.25 -11.29
CA ILE A 116 -10.79 -1.17 -12.38
C ILE A 116 -10.49 -2.51 -11.72
N GLU A 117 -10.87 -3.61 -12.37
CA GLU A 117 -10.31 -4.93 -12.07
C GLU A 117 -8.82 -4.91 -12.41
N PHE A 118 -7.95 -5.12 -11.42
CA PHE A 118 -6.52 -5.24 -11.67
C PHE A 118 -6.09 -6.72 -11.72
N ASP A 119 -5.04 -6.99 -12.50
CA ASP A 119 -4.22 -8.17 -12.26
C ASP A 119 -3.20 -7.80 -11.16
N ALA A 120 -3.48 -8.31 -9.96
CA ALA A 120 -2.64 -8.20 -8.79
C ALA A 120 -1.17 -8.56 -9.04
N ASP A 121 -0.91 -9.56 -9.88
CA ASP A 121 0.43 -10.04 -10.16
C ASP A 121 1.20 -9.04 -11.05
N GLU A 122 0.52 -8.37 -12.00
CA GLU A 122 1.12 -7.33 -12.83
C GLU A 122 1.50 -6.10 -11.99
N ILE A 123 0.62 -5.68 -11.07
CA ILE A 123 0.94 -4.57 -10.17
C ILE A 123 2.10 -4.97 -9.25
N LEU A 124 2.06 -6.17 -8.67
CA LEU A 124 3.13 -6.65 -7.81
C LEU A 124 4.47 -6.63 -8.53
N LEU A 125 4.55 -7.21 -9.73
CA LEU A 125 5.76 -7.21 -10.57
C LEU A 125 6.32 -5.79 -10.74
N LYS A 126 5.47 -4.82 -11.04
CA LYS A 126 5.92 -3.45 -11.26
C LYS A 126 6.25 -2.69 -9.98
N LEU A 127 5.58 -3.00 -8.86
CA LEU A 127 5.97 -2.47 -7.54
C LEU A 127 7.33 -3.04 -7.11
N LEU A 128 7.63 -4.29 -7.49
CA LEU A 128 8.93 -4.93 -7.29
C LEU A 128 10.02 -4.32 -8.19
N GLU A 129 9.75 -4.08 -9.47
CA GLU A 129 10.71 -3.44 -10.40
C GLU A 129 11.08 -2.01 -10.00
N ALA A 130 10.22 -1.34 -9.22
CA ALA A 130 10.46 0.01 -8.74
C ALA A 130 11.37 0.06 -7.50
N ASN A 131 11.56 -1.03 -6.75
CA ASN A 131 12.43 -1.08 -5.55
C ASN A 131 13.79 -1.72 -5.85
#